data_AF-A0A535CC50-F1
#
_entry.id   AF-A0A535CC50-F1
#
_cell.length_a   1.000
_cell.length_b   1.000
_cell.length_c   1.000
_cell.angle_alpha   90.00
_cell.angle_beta   90.00
_cell.angle_gamma   90.00
#
_symmetry.space_group_name_H-M   'P 1'
#
loop_
_entity.id
_entity.type
_entity.pdbx_description
1 polymer ?
#
loop_
_entity_poly.entity_id
_entity_poly.type
_entity_poly.pdbx_seq_one_letter_code
_entity_poly.pdbx_strand_id
1 'polypeptide(L)'
;YAGSLIFNYSRRRRLGLRTIGLPQLIIQIVIAAILIEGVVVLFQSYFGVPNSIAILFGLITLFWLLLTKTPFGRHVYAVGGNAEAARRAGINVVGIRIAAFTLCSLLAAVGGILLASRQTAVGSEIPPTLLLDAIAAAVIGGVSLFGGRGSAWSIVLGVLIIGSLENGLTLLNQQTNVKEMIEGLVLLIAVTFDAVLRRLQARSGR
;
A
#
# COMPACT_ATOMS: atom_id res chain seq x y z
N TYR A 1 -11.70 2.32 2.29
CA TYR A 1 -13.09 1.97 2.55
C TYR A 1 -13.96 3.21 2.40
N ALA A 2 -13.61 4.27 3.13
CA ALA A 2 -14.23 5.60 3.10
C ALA A 2 -14.48 6.24 1.72
N GLY A 3 -13.43 6.36 0.89
CA GLY A 3 -13.53 7.12 -0.36
C GLY A 3 -14.45 6.49 -1.41
N SER A 4 -14.51 5.15 -1.44
CA SER A 4 -15.38 4.38 -2.34
C SER A 4 -16.87 4.63 -2.13
N LEU A 5 -17.14 5.03 -0.91
CA LEU A 5 -18.43 5.06 -0.30
C LEU A 5 -18.95 6.49 -0.51
N ILE A 6 -18.12 7.50 -0.24
CA ILE A 6 -18.40 8.93 -0.53
C ILE A 6 -18.64 9.14 -2.04
N PHE A 7 -17.86 8.48 -2.89
CA PHE A 7 -17.98 8.62 -4.35
C PHE A 7 -19.27 8.00 -4.90
N ASN A 8 -19.74 6.88 -4.32
CA ASN A 8 -21.00 6.26 -4.71
C ASN A 8 -22.23 6.98 -4.14
N TYR A 9 -22.08 7.69 -3.01
CA TYR A 9 -23.13 8.55 -2.48
C TYR A 9 -23.42 9.73 -3.41
N SER A 10 -22.39 10.45 -3.85
CA SER A 10 -22.53 11.61 -4.74
C SER A 10 -23.00 11.26 -6.16
N ARG A 11 -22.68 10.05 -6.65
CA ARG A 11 -23.10 9.58 -7.98
C ARG A 11 -24.55 9.07 -8.00
N ARG A 12 -25.04 8.47 -6.91
CA ARG A 12 -26.43 7.98 -6.79
C ARG A 12 -27.44 9.09 -6.50
N ARG A 13 -27.03 10.17 -5.82
CA ARG A 13 -27.84 11.39 -5.61
C ARG A 13 -28.24 12.11 -6.90
N ARG A 14 -27.43 12.01 -7.95
CA ARG A 14 -27.74 12.58 -9.28
C ARG A 14 -28.71 11.74 -10.12
N LEU A 15 -28.98 10.48 -9.73
CA LEU A 15 -29.72 9.51 -10.55
C LEU A 15 -31.05 9.05 -9.91
N GLY A 16 -31.49 9.65 -8.80
CA GLY A 16 -32.80 9.35 -8.18
C GLY A 16 -32.98 7.91 -7.66
N LEU A 17 -31.90 7.14 -7.53
CA LEU A 17 -31.95 5.75 -7.05
C LEU A 17 -31.76 5.70 -5.53
N ARG A 18 -32.52 4.83 -4.84
CA ARG A 18 -32.46 4.61 -3.38
C ARG A 18 -31.02 4.49 -2.88
N THR A 19 -30.57 5.50 -2.14
CA THR A 19 -29.22 5.60 -1.59
C THR A 19 -29.12 4.85 -0.27
N ILE A 20 -28.02 4.11 -0.07
CA ILE A 20 -27.52 3.79 1.27
C ILE A 20 -27.15 5.13 1.92
N GLY A 21 -27.66 5.41 3.13
CA GLY A 21 -27.53 6.73 3.74
C GLY A 21 -26.07 7.10 4.08
N LEU A 22 -25.71 8.38 3.86
CA LEU A 22 -24.50 9.03 4.42
C LEU A 22 -24.11 8.57 5.85
N PRO A 23 -25.06 8.42 6.79
CA PRO A 23 -24.72 7.93 8.13
C PRO A 23 -24.09 6.54 8.12
N GLN A 24 -24.60 5.61 7.31
CA GLN A 24 -24.16 4.21 7.28
C GLN A 24 -22.72 4.04 6.76
N LEU A 25 -22.27 5.02 5.98
CA LEU A 25 -20.98 5.10 5.35
C LEU A 25 -19.89 5.59 6.30
N ILE A 26 -20.20 6.67 7.02
CA ILE A 26 -19.37 7.21 8.10
C ILE A 26 -19.24 6.15 9.19
N ILE A 27 -20.36 5.51 9.57
CA ILE A 27 -20.40 4.38 10.51
C ILE A 27 -19.43 3.27 10.07
N GLN A 28 -19.40 2.92 8.79
CA GLN A 28 -18.55 1.85 8.26
C GLN A 28 -17.03 2.15 8.35
N ILE A 29 -16.64 3.41 8.17
CA ILE A 29 -15.24 3.87 8.33
C ILE A 29 -14.87 3.93 9.80
N VAL A 30 -15.77 4.49 10.60
CA VAL A 30 -15.61 4.67 12.04
C VAL A 30 -15.54 3.31 12.73
N ILE A 31 -16.39 2.33 12.36
CA ILE A 31 -16.32 0.95 12.86
C ILE A 31 -14.99 0.30 12.48
N ALA A 32 -14.52 0.46 11.25
CA ALA A 32 -13.22 -0.09 10.84
C ALA A 32 -12.06 0.55 11.62
N ALA A 33 -12.10 1.87 11.83
CA ALA A 33 -11.12 2.59 12.64
C ALA A 33 -11.15 2.14 14.12
N ILE A 34 -12.35 2.03 14.70
CA ILE A 34 -12.55 1.54 16.08
C ILE A 34 -12.10 0.09 16.23
N LEU A 35 -12.35 -0.77 15.23
CA LEU A 35 -11.86 -2.15 15.26
C LEU A 35 -10.33 -2.21 15.19
N ILE A 36 -9.71 -1.36 14.37
CA ILE A 36 -8.25 -1.28 14.27
C ILE A 36 -7.66 -0.77 15.59
N GLU A 37 -8.18 0.33 16.13
CA GLU A 37 -7.72 0.86 17.42
C GLU A 37 -7.96 -0.11 18.56
N GLY A 38 -9.10 -0.81 18.58
CA GLY A 38 -9.40 -1.84 19.59
C GLY A 38 -8.40 -2.99 19.54
N VAL A 39 -8.02 -3.43 18.34
CA VAL A 39 -6.97 -4.44 18.16
C VAL A 39 -5.61 -3.92 18.66
N VAL A 40 -5.25 -2.67 18.37
CA VAL A 40 -3.99 -2.05 18.82
C VAL A 40 -3.92 -1.98 20.35
N VAL A 41 -5.00 -1.54 21.02
CA VAL A 41 -5.05 -1.43 22.50
C VAL A 41 -5.00 -2.81 23.16
N LEU A 42 -5.62 -3.83 22.55
CA LEU A 42 -5.52 -5.21 23.01
C LEU A 42 -4.09 -5.75 22.90
N PHE A 43 -3.38 -5.46 21.80
CA PHE A 43 -1.98 -5.87 21.64
C PHE A 43 -1.03 -5.14 22.61
N GLN A 44 -1.30 -3.87 22.93
CA GLN A 44 -0.56 -3.11 23.95
C GLN A 44 -0.74 -3.70 25.35
N SER A 45 -1.96 -4.06 25.72
CA SER A 45 -2.29 -4.45 27.10
C SER A 45 -1.85 -5.88 27.43
N TYR A 46 -1.75 -6.77 26.44
CA TYR A 46 -1.55 -8.20 26.69
C TYR A 46 -0.22 -8.80 26.18
N PHE A 47 0.54 -8.13 25.29
CA PHE A 47 1.69 -8.80 24.63
C PHE A 47 2.99 -7.98 24.44
N GLY A 48 3.09 -6.74 24.92
CA GLY A 48 4.34 -5.96 24.81
C GLY A 48 4.80 -5.70 23.36
N VAL A 49 3.86 -5.75 22.40
CA VAL A 49 4.17 -5.55 20.97
C VAL A 49 4.47 -4.07 20.71
N PRO A 50 5.57 -3.72 20.00
CA PRO A 50 5.84 -2.35 19.60
C PRO A 50 4.67 -1.71 18.86
N ASN A 51 4.28 -0.49 19.25
CA ASN A 51 3.15 0.26 18.66
C ASN A 51 3.24 0.37 17.13
N SER A 52 4.45 0.45 16.59
CA SER A 52 4.70 0.51 15.14
C SER A 52 4.19 -0.72 14.40
N ILE A 53 4.28 -1.92 15.00
CA ILE A 53 3.78 -3.17 14.41
C ILE A 53 2.25 -3.16 14.39
N ALA A 54 1.62 -2.73 15.48
CA ALA A 54 0.16 -2.65 15.57
C ALA A 54 -0.41 -1.66 14.53
N ILE A 55 0.23 -0.50 14.37
CA ILE A 55 -0.14 0.49 13.34
C ILE A 55 0.04 -0.08 11.93
N LEU A 56 1.15 -0.79 11.68
CA LEU A 56 1.40 -1.43 10.38
C LEU A 56 0.29 -2.43 10.02
N PHE A 57 -0.03 -3.37 10.91
CA PHE A 57 -1.09 -4.36 10.66
C PHE A 57 -2.47 -3.72 10.51
N GLY A 58 -2.75 -2.66 11.30
CA GLY A 58 -3.95 -1.84 11.17
C GLY A 58 -4.08 -1.24 9.77
N LEU A 59 -3.00 -0.61 9.27
CA LEU A 59 -2.97 -0.03 7.92
C LEU A 59 -3.09 -1.10 6.83
N ILE A 60 -2.39 -2.23 6.94
CA ILE A 60 -2.48 -3.33 5.97
C ILE A 60 -3.92 -3.84 5.90
N THR A 61 -4.56 -4.07 7.05
CA THR A 61 -5.94 -4.56 7.11
C THR A 61 -6.91 -3.54 6.53
N LEU A 62 -6.75 -2.26 6.86
CA LEU A 62 -7.55 -1.17 6.31
C LEU A 62 -7.43 -1.08 4.79
N PHE A 63 -6.21 -1.10 4.26
CA PHE A 63 -5.96 -1.00 2.82
C PHE A 63 -6.35 -2.28 2.08
N TRP A 64 -6.19 -3.45 2.69
CA TRP A 64 -6.69 -4.70 2.17
C TRP A 64 -8.21 -4.67 2.01
N LEU A 65 -8.95 -4.27 3.06
CA LEU A 65 -10.41 -4.10 2.99
C LEU A 65 -10.79 -3.03 1.96
N LEU A 66 -10.05 -1.92 1.91
CA LEU A 66 -10.25 -0.85 0.93
C LEU A 66 -10.09 -1.38 -0.50
N LEU A 67 -9.06 -2.17 -0.80
CA LEU A 67 -8.76 -2.63 -2.15
C LEU A 67 -9.62 -3.83 -2.57
N THR A 68 -9.95 -4.73 -1.66
CA THR A 68 -10.67 -5.98 -1.98
C THR A 68 -12.18 -5.85 -1.82
N LYS A 69 -12.66 -5.10 -0.82
CA LYS A 69 -14.09 -5.06 -0.45
C LYS A 69 -14.82 -3.80 -0.92
N THR A 70 -14.16 -2.90 -1.68
CA THR A 70 -14.79 -1.66 -2.13
C THR A 70 -14.82 -1.47 -3.65
N PRO A 71 -15.79 -0.69 -4.16
CA PRO A 71 -15.78 -0.27 -5.56
C PRO A 71 -14.59 0.62 -5.91
N PHE A 72 -14.03 1.38 -4.96
CA PHE A 72 -12.81 2.17 -5.19
C PHE A 72 -11.63 1.25 -5.55
N GLY A 73 -11.43 0.17 -4.79
CA GLY A 73 -10.39 -0.81 -5.08
C GLY A 73 -10.53 -1.39 -6.49
N ARG A 74 -11.74 -1.79 -6.88
CA ARG A 74 -12.03 -2.27 -8.25
C ARG A 74 -11.66 -1.24 -9.31
N HIS A 75 -11.96 0.04 -9.07
CA HIS A 75 -11.61 1.12 -9.99
C HIS A 75 -10.09 1.38 -10.03
N VAL A 76 -9.39 1.27 -8.91
CA VAL A 76 -7.91 1.37 -8.84
C VAL A 76 -7.26 0.28 -9.69
N TYR A 77 -7.66 -0.99 -9.52
CA TYR A 77 -7.13 -2.08 -10.34
C TYR A 77 -7.49 -1.94 -11.83
N ALA A 78 -8.72 -1.51 -12.15
CA ALA A 78 -9.13 -1.29 -13.55
C ALA A 78 -8.30 -0.18 -14.22
N VAL A 79 -8.09 0.95 -13.54
CA VAL A 79 -7.28 2.05 -14.05
C VAL A 79 -5.81 1.65 -14.17
N GLY A 80 -5.28 0.90 -13.20
CA GLY A 80 -3.91 0.41 -13.24
C GLY A 80 -3.66 -0.64 -14.33
N GLY A 81 -4.66 -1.44 -14.70
CA GLY A 81 -4.53 -2.44 -15.76
C GLY A 81 -4.63 -1.84 -17.16
N ASN A 82 -5.65 -1.01 -17.41
CA ASN A 82 -5.81 -0.30 -18.68
C ASN A 82 -6.62 0.99 -18.48
N ALA A 83 -5.92 2.12 -18.42
CA ALA A 83 -6.53 3.43 -18.18
C ALA A 83 -7.51 3.85 -19.30
N GLU A 84 -7.24 3.47 -20.55
CA GLU A 84 -8.13 3.80 -21.67
C GLU A 84 -9.43 2.99 -21.62
N ALA A 85 -9.34 1.70 -21.33
CA ALA A 85 -10.51 0.84 -21.15
C ALA A 85 -11.34 1.29 -19.94
N ALA A 86 -10.70 1.65 -18.83
CA ALA A 86 -11.37 2.21 -17.66
C ALA A 86 -12.11 3.52 -18.01
N ARG A 87 -11.49 4.41 -18.79
CA ARG A 87 -12.14 5.65 -19.26
C ARG A 87 -13.35 5.35 -20.14
N ARG A 88 -13.25 4.40 -21.07
CA ARG A 88 -14.37 3.95 -21.92
C ARG A 88 -15.49 3.30 -21.11
N ALA A 89 -15.18 2.67 -19.98
CA ALA A 89 -16.16 2.13 -19.03
C ALA A 89 -16.78 3.19 -18.09
N GLY A 90 -16.54 4.49 -18.35
CA GLY A 90 -17.11 5.59 -17.56
C GLY A 90 -16.48 5.79 -16.19
N ILE A 91 -15.26 5.29 -15.97
CA ILE A 91 -14.50 5.49 -14.74
C ILE A 91 -13.71 6.80 -14.85
N ASN A 92 -13.81 7.67 -13.83
CA ASN A 92 -12.99 8.89 -13.76
C ASN A 92 -11.53 8.55 -13.40
N VAL A 93 -10.72 8.31 -14.43
CA VAL A 93 -9.28 7.99 -14.32
C VAL A 93 -8.52 9.05 -13.54
N VAL A 94 -8.77 10.33 -13.81
CA VAL A 94 -8.07 11.45 -13.18
C VAL A 94 -8.37 11.48 -11.68
N GLY A 95 -9.65 11.36 -11.31
CA GLY A 95 -10.07 11.32 -9.90
C GLY A 95 -9.43 10.16 -9.12
N ILE A 96 -9.28 9.00 -9.74
CA ILE A 96 -8.64 7.83 -9.11
C ILE A 96 -7.14 8.04 -8.95
N ARG A 97 -6.46 8.64 -9.93
CA ARG A 97 -5.04 8.97 -9.81
C ARG A 97 -4.79 9.95 -8.67
N ILE A 98 -5.60 11.02 -8.57
CA ILE A 98 -5.51 11.99 -7.47
C ILE A 98 -5.75 11.29 -6.12
N ALA A 99 -6.79 10.46 -6.02
CA ALA A 99 -7.07 9.69 -4.80
C ALA A 99 -5.92 8.72 -4.44
N ALA A 100 -5.28 8.10 -5.42
CA ALA A 100 -4.14 7.20 -5.19
C ALA A 100 -2.91 7.98 -4.66
N PHE A 101 -2.56 9.10 -5.28
CA PHE A 101 -1.43 9.94 -4.83
C PHE A 101 -1.66 10.54 -3.44
N THR A 102 -2.89 10.97 -3.14
CA THR A 102 -3.25 11.49 -1.81
C THR A 102 -3.17 10.40 -0.74
N LEU A 103 -3.67 9.20 -1.00
CA LEU A 103 -3.54 8.06 -0.08
C LEU A 103 -2.07 7.63 0.10
N CYS A 104 -1.27 7.64 -0.97
CA CYS A 104 0.17 7.38 -0.90
C CYS A 104 0.88 8.41 -0.01
N SER A 105 0.55 9.69 -0.17
CA SER A 105 1.11 10.77 0.66
C SER A 105 0.72 10.63 2.13
N LEU A 106 -0.51 10.19 2.41
CA LEU A 106 -0.98 9.93 3.77
C LEU A 106 -0.20 8.77 4.40
N LEU A 107 0.02 7.68 3.66
CA LEU A 107 0.86 6.57 4.10
C LEU A 107 2.32 7.00 4.35
N ALA A 108 2.87 7.83 3.46
CA ALA A 108 4.22 8.38 3.63
C ALA A 108 4.32 9.27 4.87
N ALA A 109 3.32 10.11 5.14
CA ALA A 109 3.26 10.94 6.35
C ALA A 109 3.22 10.08 7.62
N VAL A 110 2.39 9.03 7.66
CA VAL A 110 2.34 8.10 8.80
C VAL A 110 3.68 7.37 8.96
N GLY A 111 4.28 6.89 7.87
CA GLY A 111 5.60 6.25 7.89
C GLY A 111 6.70 7.19 8.41
N GLY A 112 6.68 8.46 8.00
CA GLY A 112 7.61 9.48 8.49
C GLY A 112 7.46 9.75 9.99
N ILE A 113 6.23 9.84 10.49
CA ILE A 113 5.95 9.99 11.93
C ILE A 113 6.49 8.77 12.71
N LEU A 114 6.30 7.56 12.19
CA LEU A 114 6.82 6.34 12.81
C LEU A 114 8.35 6.30 12.81
N LEU A 115 8.99 6.72 11.72
CA LEU A 115 10.44 6.78 11.60
C LEU A 115 11.04 7.79 12.60
N ALA A 116 10.47 9.00 12.67
CA ALA A 116 10.86 10.04 13.62
C ALA A 116 10.66 9.58 15.08
N SER A 117 9.52 8.92 15.37
CA SER A 117 9.25 8.35 16.69
C SER A 117 10.24 7.25 17.08
N ARG A 118 10.72 6.45 16.11
CA ARG A 118 11.69 5.37 16.36
C ARG A 118 13.09 5.92 16.64
N GLN A 119 13.49 6.96 15.90
CA GLN A 119 14.82 7.55 16.02
C GLN A 119 14.93 8.54 17.19
N THR A 120 13.79 8.96 17.77
CA THR A 120 13.71 9.99 18.84
C THR A 120 14.36 11.33 18.44
N ALA A 121 14.69 11.48 17.16
CA ALA A 121 15.37 12.60 16.54
C ALA A 121 15.01 12.60 15.04
N VAL A 122 15.11 13.77 14.41
CA VAL A 122 14.93 13.92 12.96
C VAL A 122 16.24 14.46 12.40
N GLY A 123 16.91 13.65 11.59
CA GLY A 123 18.05 14.11 10.80
C GLY A 123 17.58 14.98 9.64
N SER A 124 18.41 15.95 9.23
CA SER A 124 18.17 16.75 8.02
C SER A 124 18.32 15.93 6.74
N GLU A 125 18.97 14.77 6.83
CA GLU A 125 19.25 13.87 5.70
C GLU A 125 18.30 12.68 5.71
N ILE A 126 17.56 12.52 4.61
CA ILE A 126 16.75 11.33 4.36
C ILE A 126 17.63 10.29 3.67
N PRO A 127 17.64 9.02 4.10
CA PRO A 127 18.39 7.97 3.42
C PRO A 127 18.00 7.89 1.94
N PRO A 128 18.96 7.93 1.00
CA PRO A 128 18.67 7.85 -0.43
C PRO A 128 18.04 6.50 -0.82
N THR A 129 18.33 5.45 -0.03
CA THR A 129 17.77 4.10 -0.22
C THR A 129 16.33 3.96 0.21
N LEU A 130 15.77 4.87 1.00
CA LEU A 130 14.40 4.73 1.51
C LEU A 130 13.36 4.52 0.40
N LEU A 131 13.52 5.24 -0.72
CA LEU A 131 12.69 5.08 -1.91
C LEU A 131 12.94 3.76 -2.63
N LEU A 132 14.22 3.35 -2.72
CA LEU A 132 14.64 2.11 -3.34
C LEU A 132 14.06 0.91 -2.57
N ASP A 133 14.17 0.89 -1.24
CA ASP A 133 13.68 -0.16 -0.36
C ASP A 133 12.16 -0.27 -0.41
N ALA A 134 11.46 0.87 -0.44
CA ALA A 134 10.01 0.90 -0.57
C ALA A 134 9.55 0.28 -1.90
N ILE A 135 10.22 0.59 -3.01
CA ILE A 135 9.91 -0.01 -4.31
C ILE A 135 10.32 -1.48 -4.33
N ALA A 136 11.48 -1.84 -3.79
CA ALA A 136 11.98 -3.22 -3.75
C ALA A 136 11.01 -4.11 -2.98
N ALA A 137 10.60 -3.69 -1.78
CA ALA A 137 9.62 -4.41 -0.97
C ALA A 137 8.27 -4.56 -1.68
N ALA A 138 7.80 -3.53 -2.40
CA ALA A 138 6.57 -3.61 -3.16
C ALA A 138 6.65 -4.62 -4.32
N VAL A 139 7.75 -4.59 -5.09
CA VAL A 139 7.96 -5.47 -6.26
C VAL A 139 8.18 -6.92 -5.83
N ILE A 140 9.04 -7.15 -4.82
CA ILE A 140 9.27 -8.48 -4.23
C ILE A 140 7.97 -9.00 -3.61
N GLY A 141 7.18 -8.12 -3.00
CA GLY A 141 5.83 -8.40 -2.53
C GLY A 141 4.81 -8.64 -3.64
N GLY A 142 5.21 -8.70 -4.92
CA GLY A 142 4.34 -9.05 -6.04
C GLY A 142 3.38 -7.94 -6.50
N VAL A 143 3.63 -6.69 -6.12
CA VAL A 143 2.92 -5.53 -6.68
C VAL A 143 3.51 -5.20 -8.04
N SER A 144 2.65 -5.06 -9.06
CA SER A 144 3.14 -4.76 -10.39
C SER A 144 3.47 -3.28 -10.56
N LEU A 145 4.68 -2.97 -11.05
CA LEU A 145 5.11 -1.60 -11.36
C LEU A 145 4.25 -0.90 -12.41
N PHE A 146 3.70 -1.68 -13.34
CA PHE A 146 2.86 -1.16 -14.42
C PHE A 146 1.38 -1.08 -14.03
N GLY A 147 1.03 -1.52 -12.82
CA GLY A 147 -0.32 -1.43 -12.29
C GLY A 147 -1.23 -2.63 -12.62
N GLY A 148 -2.42 -2.61 -12.03
CA GLY A 148 -3.50 -3.56 -12.27
C GLY A 148 -3.41 -4.87 -11.49
N ARG A 149 -2.33 -5.12 -10.76
CA ARG A 149 -2.14 -6.32 -9.93
C ARG A 149 -1.34 -6.01 -8.66
N GLY A 150 -1.68 -6.68 -7.57
CA GLY A 150 -1.01 -6.58 -6.27
C GLY A 150 -1.96 -6.86 -5.11
N SER A 151 -1.42 -7.26 -3.96
CA SER A 151 -2.18 -7.49 -2.73
C SER A 151 -1.52 -6.75 -1.57
N ALA A 152 -2.32 -6.17 -0.68
CA ALA A 152 -1.79 -5.53 0.53
C ALA A 152 -1.07 -6.54 1.45
N TRP A 153 -1.51 -7.81 1.46
CA TRP A 153 -0.89 -8.85 2.27
C TRP A 153 0.45 -9.33 1.73
N SER A 154 0.63 -9.37 0.41
CA SER A 154 1.88 -9.86 -0.19
C SER A 154 3.04 -8.86 0.02
N ILE A 155 2.73 -7.58 0.23
CA ILE A 155 3.71 -6.55 0.61
C ILE A 155 4.38 -6.88 1.95
N VAL A 156 3.69 -7.52 2.89
CA VAL A 156 4.28 -7.93 4.17
C VAL A 156 5.47 -8.84 3.97
N LEU A 157 5.36 -9.81 3.06
CA LEU A 157 6.47 -10.70 2.72
C LEU A 157 7.63 -9.92 2.08
N GLY A 158 7.34 -8.98 1.18
CA GLY A 158 8.38 -8.14 0.57
C GLY A 158 9.12 -7.28 1.58
N VAL A 159 8.40 -6.64 2.51
CA VAL A 159 8.98 -5.85 3.61
C VAL A 159 9.81 -6.72 4.54
N LEU A 160 9.34 -7.93 4.88
CA LEU A 160 10.09 -8.87 5.70
C LEU A 160 11.39 -9.34 5.02
N ILE A 161 11.37 -9.58 3.71
CA ILE A 161 12.56 -9.97 2.94
C ILE A 161 13.58 -8.84 2.94
N ILE A 162 13.19 -7.62 2.57
CA ILE A 162 14.09 -6.45 2.56
C ILE A 162 14.60 -6.14 3.96
N GLY A 163 13.72 -6.09 4.96
CA GLY A 163 14.13 -5.83 6.34
C GLY A 163 15.05 -6.91 6.92
N SER A 164 14.83 -8.19 6.59
CA SER A 164 15.73 -9.27 7.04
C SER A 164 17.09 -9.21 6.34
N LEU A 165 17.11 -8.80 5.07
CA LEU A 165 18.34 -8.58 4.31
C LEU A 165 19.16 -7.43 4.92
N GLU A 166 18.54 -6.29 5.17
CA GLU A 166 19.18 -5.12 5.80
C GLU A 166 19.75 -5.48 7.19
N ASN A 167 18.96 -6.17 8.01
CA ASN A 167 19.40 -6.65 9.32
C ASN A 167 20.55 -7.66 9.20
N GLY A 168 20.46 -8.61 8.27
CA GLY A 168 21.52 -9.60 8.03
C GLY A 168 22.84 -8.96 7.61
N LEU A 169 22.82 -8.02 6.67
CA LEU A 169 24.02 -7.29 6.23
C LEU A 169 24.59 -6.42 7.35
N THR A 170 23.73 -5.88 8.21
CA THR A 170 24.14 -5.12 9.40
C THR A 170 24.82 -6.02 10.42
N LEU A 171 24.31 -7.22 10.67
CA LEU A 171 24.93 -8.21 11.56
C LEU A 171 26.27 -8.73 11.02
N LEU A 172 26.43 -8.79 9.69
CA LEU A 172 27.69 -9.08 9.03
C LEU A 172 28.66 -7.88 9.02
N ASN A 173 28.30 -6.79 9.69
CA ASN A 173 29.08 -5.56 9.82
C ASN A 173 29.54 -4.98 8.46
N GLN A 174 28.70 -5.13 7.43
CA GLN A 174 28.97 -4.60 6.10
C GLN A 174 28.88 -3.08 6.07
N GLN A 175 29.70 -2.46 5.23
CA GLN A 175 29.66 -1.02 5.02
C GLN A 175 28.38 -0.60 4.31
N THR A 176 27.87 0.61 4.58
CA THR A 176 26.64 1.16 3.98
C THR A 176 26.67 1.03 2.46
N ASN A 177 27.77 1.44 1.81
CA ASN A 177 27.93 1.35 0.34
C ASN A 177 27.64 -0.06 -0.21
N VAL A 178 28.07 -1.11 0.51
CA VAL A 178 27.83 -2.51 0.09
C VAL A 178 26.36 -2.89 0.27
N LYS A 179 25.71 -2.40 1.32
CA LYS A 179 24.27 -2.63 1.55
C LYS A 179 23.43 -2.02 0.43
N GLU A 180 23.69 -0.75 0.10
CA GLU A 180 22.96 -0.05 -0.97
C GLU A 180 23.17 -0.72 -2.35
N MET A 181 24.39 -1.21 -2.62
CA MET A 181 24.67 -1.99 -3.84
C MET A 181 23.87 -3.30 -3.89
N ILE A 182 23.77 -4.02 -2.77
CA ILE A 182 23.03 -5.29 -2.70
C ILE A 182 21.52 -5.03 -2.82
N GLU A 183 20.98 -4.03 -2.13
CA GLU A 183 19.56 -3.66 -2.23
C GLU A 183 19.20 -3.27 -3.67
N GLY A 184 20.05 -2.49 -4.33
CA GLY A 184 19.89 -2.12 -5.73
C GLY A 184 19.92 -3.34 -6.66
N LEU A 185 20.83 -4.28 -6.41
CA LEU A 185 20.92 -5.54 -7.17
C LEU A 185 19.66 -6.40 -6.99
N VAL A 186 19.16 -6.53 -5.76
CA VAL A 186 17.93 -7.29 -5.46
C VAL A 186 16.72 -6.67 -6.17
N LEU A 187 16.59 -5.34 -6.14
CA LEU A 187 15.55 -4.65 -6.90
C LEU A 187 15.68 -4.90 -8.41
N LEU A 188 16.89 -4.81 -8.96
CA LEU A 188 17.14 -5.05 -10.39
C LEU A 188 16.68 -6.47 -10.79
N ILE A 189 17.04 -7.46 -9.98
CA ILE A 189 16.61 -8.85 -10.17
C ILE A 189 15.08 -8.94 -10.10
N ALA A 190 14.46 -8.42 -9.04
CA ALA A 190 13.01 -8.51 -8.84
C ALA A 190 12.22 -7.88 -10.00
N VAL A 191 12.64 -6.70 -10.47
CA VAL A 191 12.01 -5.99 -11.59
C VAL A 191 12.23 -6.72 -12.91
N THR A 192 13.43 -7.28 -13.13
CA THR A 192 13.72 -8.07 -14.34
C THR A 192 12.84 -9.32 -14.40
N PHE A 193 12.66 -10.01 -13.28
CA PHE A 193 11.75 -11.15 -13.19
C PHE A 193 10.29 -10.73 -13.46
N ASP A 194 9.79 -9.65 -12.86
CA ASP A 194 8.43 -9.15 -13.14
C ASP A 194 8.23 -8.82 -14.63
N ALA A 195 9.21 -8.15 -15.24
CA ALA A 195 9.17 -7.80 -16.66
C ALA A 195 9.19 -9.03 -17.58
N VAL A 196 10.03 -10.03 -17.29
CA VAL A 196 10.14 -11.27 -18.08
C VAL A 196 8.88 -12.12 -17.94
N LEU A 197 8.40 -12.35 -16.71
CA LEU A 197 7.19 -13.12 -16.45
C LEU A 197 5.97 -12.52 -17.16
N ARG A 198 5.84 -11.19 -17.16
CA ARG A 198 4.79 -10.49 -17.89
C ARG A 198 4.91 -10.66 -19.40
N ARG A 199 6.12 -10.58 -19.98
CA ARG A 199 6.32 -10.79 -21.43
C ARG A 199 5.90 -12.20 -21.85
N LEU A 200 6.14 -13.20 -21.01
CA LEU A 200 5.72 -14.58 -21.27
C LEU A 200 4.19 -14.73 -21.19
N GLN A 201 3.54 -14.11 -20.20
CA GLN A 201 2.08 -14.10 -20.08
C GLN A 201 1.40 -13.40 -21.25
N ALA A 202 1.95 -12.28 -21.74
CA ALA A 202 1.42 -11.56 -22.90
C ALA A 202 1.47 -12.40 -24.19
N ARG A 203 2.47 -13.27 -24.33
CA ARG A 203 2.57 -14.23 -25.44
C ARG A 203 1.63 -15.44 -25.30
N SER A 204 1.21 -15.75 -24.07
CA SER A 204 0.39 -16.93 -23.74
C SER A 204 -1.12 -16.73 -23.97
N GLY A 205 -1.60 -15.53 -24.29
CA GLY A 205 -2.94 -15.29 -24.85
C GLY A 205 -4.11 -16.04 -24.19
N ARG A 206 -4.32 -15.87 -22.88
CA ARG A 206 -5.59 -16.15 -22.20
C ARG A 206 -6.04 -14.90 -21.44
#